data_AF-A0A7C8CX78-F1
#
_entry.id   AF-A0A7C8CX78-F1
#
_cell.length_a   1.000
_cell.length_b   1.000
_cell.length_c   1.000
_cell.angle_alpha   90.00
_cell.angle_beta   90.00
_cell.angle_gamma   90.00
#
_symmetry.space_group_name_H-M   'P 1'
#
loop_
_entity.id
_entity.type
_entity.pdbx_description
1 polymer ?
#
loop_
_entity_poly.entity_id
_entity_poly.type
_entity_poly.pdbx_seq_one_letter_code
_entity_poly.pdbx_strand_id
1 'polypeptide(L)'
;MRQVTRWRIAALVGVFTLAGCARLPVEPLSVSSDSSSRWLAHSEQLLALSTWTLSGRMAVRTGERGGTATVLWQRMGDHHQLILFGPFGGGRVRIVENTAGAELRDNKERVFRGDTAEAVLMKGVGWHVPFRELGFWVRGLPAPGVLDDLLLDERGRATHFSQSGWEVDYRAYREVDDLMLPAKVFIAARPGTVRVTAADGTDLGDQLSVRISIRAWNDEPEWAEPSR
;
A
#
# COMPACT_ATOMS: atom_id res chain seq x y z
N MET A 1 61.00 4.47 -73.93
CA MET A 1 59.55 4.15 -74.08
C MET A 1 59.04 3.62 -72.76
N ARG A 2 57.87 4.12 -72.33
CA ARG A 2 57.20 3.84 -71.05
C ARG A 2 57.03 2.33 -70.86
N GLN A 3 57.12 1.83 -69.63
CA GLN A 3 56.04 1.13 -68.94
C GLN A 3 56.39 0.97 -67.45
N VAL A 4 55.40 1.33 -66.64
CA VAL A 4 55.41 1.38 -65.17
C VAL A 4 54.69 0.12 -64.72
N THR A 5 55.31 -0.70 -63.87
CA THR A 5 54.62 -1.85 -63.26
C THR A 5 54.87 -1.88 -61.76
N ARG A 6 53.76 -2.05 -61.05
CA ARG A 6 53.50 -1.78 -59.63
C ARG A 6 53.73 -3.00 -58.73
N TRP A 7 53.97 -2.71 -57.43
CA TRP A 7 53.72 -3.53 -56.22
C TRP A 7 54.59 -4.80 -56.02
N ARG A 8 55.11 -5.11 -54.82
CA ARG A 8 54.38 -5.35 -53.55
C ARG A 8 55.25 -5.15 -52.28
N ILE A 9 54.70 -4.35 -51.36
CA ILE A 9 54.60 -4.42 -49.89
C ILE A 9 55.44 -5.48 -49.13
N ALA A 10 56.20 -5.02 -48.13
CA ALA A 10 56.32 -5.68 -46.81
C ALA A 10 56.84 -4.69 -45.74
N ALA A 11 55.94 -3.89 -45.16
CA ALA A 11 56.19 -3.18 -43.89
C ALA A 11 55.26 -3.79 -42.83
N LEU A 12 55.85 -4.56 -41.92
CA LEU A 12 55.17 -5.31 -40.87
C LEU A 12 55.11 -4.42 -39.62
N VAL A 13 54.02 -3.65 -39.48
CA VAL A 13 53.75 -2.80 -38.31
C VAL A 13 52.75 -3.52 -37.42
N GLY A 14 53.10 -3.62 -36.13
CA GLY A 14 52.42 -4.42 -35.13
C GLY A 14 50.99 -3.98 -34.80
N VAL A 15 50.21 -4.93 -34.28
CA VAL A 15 48.88 -4.69 -33.72
C VAL A 15 48.91 -5.14 -32.26
N PHE A 16 48.93 -4.15 -31.37
CA PHE A 16 48.70 -4.28 -29.94
C PHE A 16 47.21 -4.60 -29.72
N THR A 17 46.91 -5.73 -29.09
CA THR A 17 45.54 -6.10 -28.72
C THR A 17 45.12 -5.36 -27.44
N LEU A 18 44.28 -4.36 -27.58
CA LEU A 18 43.56 -3.74 -26.46
C LEU A 18 42.36 -4.60 -26.09
N ALA A 19 42.47 -5.38 -25.01
CA ALA A 19 41.33 -6.01 -24.35
C ALA A 19 40.59 -4.95 -23.52
N GLY A 20 39.59 -4.30 -24.12
CA GLY A 20 38.67 -3.42 -23.41
C GLY A 20 37.50 -4.23 -22.86
N CYS A 21 37.47 -4.47 -21.54
CA CYS A 21 36.27 -4.96 -20.86
C CYS A 21 35.23 -3.83 -20.83
N ALA A 22 34.26 -3.86 -21.75
CA ALA A 22 33.07 -3.02 -21.65
C ALA A 22 32.27 -3.43 -20.41
N ARG A 23 32.18 -2.54 -19.43
CA ARG A 23 31.22 -2.67 -18.32
C ARG A 23 29.88 -2.15 -18.83
N LEU A 24 28.87 -3.02 -18.87
CA LEU A 24 27.50 -2.63 -19.18
C LEU A 24 27.02 -1.63 -18.10
N PRO A 25 26.45 -0.48 -18.48
CA PRO A 25 25.79 0.42 -17.54
C PRO A 25 24.60 -0.33 -16.93
N VAL A 26 24.52 -0.37 -15.60
CA VAL A 26 23.30 -0.76 -14.90
C VAL A 26 22.36 0.43 -15.01
N GLU A 27 21.40 0.36 -15.92
CA GLU A 27 20.34 1.36 -16.03
C GLU A 27 19.44 1.26 -14.77
N PRO A 28 19.19 2.38 -14.06
CA PRO A 28 18.16 2.39 -13.04
C PRO A 28 16.82 2.07 -13.71
N LEU A 29 16.02 1.20 -13.08
CA LEU A 29 14.70 0.76 -13.56
C LEU A 29 13.76 1.97 -13.72
N SER A 30 13.85 2.68 -14.84
CA SER A 30 12.88 3.67 -15.24
C SER A 30 11.60 2.95 -15.65
N VAL A 31 10.49 3.32 -15.04
CA VAL A 31 9.13 2.87 -15.41
C VAL A 31 8.98 2.98 -16.93
N SER A 32 8.90 1.85 -17.63
CA SER A 32 8.71 1.86 -19.08
C SER A 32 7.35 2.50 -19.43
N SER A 33 7.25 3.13 -20.60
CA SER A 33 5.98 3.69 -21.11
C SER A 33 4.81 2.70 -21.04
N ASP A 34 5.12 1.42 -21.24
CA ASP A 34 4.16 0.32 -21.19
C ASP A 34 3.65 0.07 -19.77
N SER A 35 4.55 0.04 -18.78
CA SER A 35 4.17 -0.15 -17.37
C SER A 35 3.34 1.02 -16.83
N SER A 36 3.63 2.25 -17.26
CA SER A 36 2.82 3.43 -16.93
C SER A 36 1.41 3.34 -17.50
N SER A 37 1.28 2.88 -18.75
CA SER A 37 -0.03 2.71 -19.41
C SER A 37 -0.86 1.60 -18.76
N ARG A 38 -0.22 0.48 -18.40
CA ARG A 38 -0.86 -0.61 -17.64
C ARG A 38 -1.30 -0.15 -16.26
N TRP A 39 -0.49 0.66 -15.58
CA TRP A 39 -0.85 1.25 -14.29
C TRP A 39 -2.08 2.14 -14.37
N LEU A 40 -2.18 2.99 -15.39
CA LEU A 40 -3.35 3.83 -15.58
C LEU A 40 -4.63 3.00 -15.75
N ALA A 41 -4.58 2.00 -16.64
CA ALA A 41 -5.72 1.10 -16.88
C ALA A 41 -6.10 0.30 -15.62
N HIS A 42 -5.10 -0.24 -14.90
CA HIS A 42 -5.34 -0.96 -13.66
C HIS A 42 -5.91 -0.05 -12.56
N SER A 43 -5.40 1.17 -12.45
CA SER A 43 -5.85 2.14 -11.45
C SER A 43 -7.30 2.56 -11.68
N GLU A 44 -7.70 2.71 -12.94
CA GLU A 44 -9.09 3.00 -13.33
C GLU A 44 -10.04 1.88 -12.87
N GLN A 45 -9.65 0.61 -13.10
CA GLN A 45 -10.42 -0.55 -12.62
C GLN A 45 -10.55 -0.56 -11.09
N LEU A 46 -9.46 -0.29 -10.37
CA LEU A 46 -9.47 -0.23 -8.90
C LEU A 46 -10.31 0.93 -8.36
N LEU A 47 -10.36 2.06 -9.07
CA LEU A 47 -11.17 3.23 -8.69
C LEU A 47 -12.67 2.94 -8.86
N ALA A 48 -13.05 2.14 -9.86
CA ALA A 48 -14.43 1.68 -10.05
C ALA A 48 -14.90 0.70 -8.96
N LEU A 49 -13.99 0.10 -8.19
CA LEU A 49 -14.32 -0.79 -7.07
C LEU A 49 -14.84 0.00 -5.85
N SER A 50 -16.10 0.42 -5.90
CA SER A 50 -16.80 1.15 -4.84
C SER A 50 -17.41 0.25 -3.76
N THR A 51 -17.52 -1.05 -4.04
CA THR A 51 -18.08 -2.05 -3.13
C THR A 51 -17.10 -3.20 -3.02
N TRP A 52 -16.68 -3.53 -1.80
CA TRP A 52 -15.76 -4.62 -1.52
C TRP A 52 -15.81 -5.04 -0.06
N THR A 53 -15.46 -6.30 0.19
CA THR A 53 -15.15 -6.80 1.53
C THR A 53 -13.72 -7.33 1.58
N LEU A 54 -13.14 -7.32 2.76
CA LEU A 54 -11.79 -7.80 3.03
C LEU A 54 -11.77 -8.48 4.40
N SER A 55 -11.24 -9.70 4.44
CA SER A 55 -10.95 -10.40 5.70
C SER A 55 -9.47 -10.77 5.77
N GLY A 56 -8.87 -10.67 6.96
CA GLY A 56 -7.46 -10.99 7.11
C GLY A 56 -6.91 -10.76 8.51
N ARG A 57 -5.58 -10.62 8.58
CA ARG A 57 -4.85 -10.30 9.80
C ARG A 57 -4.15 -8.97 9.64
N MET A 58 -4.34 -8.09 10.61
CA MET A 58 -3.63 -6.83 10.75
C MET A 58 -2.64 -6.95 11.89
N ALA A 59 -1.41 -6.48 11.69
CA ALA A 59 -0.43 -6.26 12.74
C ALA A 59 -0.13 -4.77 12.80
N VAL A 60 -0.15 -4.20 13.99
CA VAL A 60 0.16 -2.79 14.21
C VAL A 60 1.29 -2.71 15.23
N ARG A 61 2.23 -1.79 15.00
CA ARG A 61 3.38 -1.58 15.88
C ARG A 61 3.68 -0.09 16.03
N THR A 62 3.93 0.32 17.27
CA THR A 62 4.31 1.67 17.69
C THR A 62 5.38 1.58 18.77
N GLY A 63 6.60 2.03 18.47
CA GLY A 63 7.77 1.79 19.33
C GLY A 63 7.92 0.29 19.67
N GLU A 64 8.00 0.00 20.98
CA GLU A 64 8.07 -1.36 21.53
C GLU A 64 6.68 -2.02 21.73
N ARG A 65 5.59 -1.28 21.52
CA ARG A 65 4.23 -1.80 21.66
C ARG A 65 3.73 -2.28 20.30
N GLY A 66 2.99 -3.37 20.31
CA GLY A 66 2.46 -3.93 19.08
C GLY A 66 1.49 -5.05 19.37
N GLY A 67 0.73 -5.42 18.35
CA GLY A 67 -0.26 -6.46 18.46
C GLY A 67 -0.83 -6.84 17.12
N THR A 68 -1.59 -7.91 17.15
CA THR A 68 -2.24 -8.43 15.96
C THR A 68 -3.74 -8.49 16.19
N ALA A 69 -4.50 -8.25 15.14
CA ALA A 69 -5.95 -8.35 15.14
C ALA A 69 -6.42 -9.07 13.88
N THR A 70 -7.53 -9.80 13.98
CA THR A 70 -8.33 -10.13 12.81
C THR A 70 -9.00 -8.85 12.34
N VAL A 71 -8.97 -8.60 11.03
CA VAL A 71 -9.61 -7.46 10.40
C VAL A 71 -10.72 -7.96 9.48
N LEU A 72 -11.90 -7.35 9.60
CA LEU A 72 -13.00 -7.45 8.65
C LEU A 72 -13.35 -6.04 8.23
N TRP A 73 -13.17 -5.73 6.95
CA TRP A 73 -13.42 -4.40 6.41
C TRP A 73 -14.38 -4.51 5.24
N GLN A 74 -15.44 -3.74 5.27
CA GLN A 74 -16.41 -3.62 4.20
C GLN A 74 -16.54 -2.16 3.78
N ARG A 75 -16.65 -1.94 2.48
CA ARG A 75 -17.09 -0.68 1.90
C ARG A 75 -18.22 -0.95 0.92
N MET A 76 -19.26 -0.13 1.01
CA MET A 76 -20.41 -0.13 0.10
C MET A 76 -20.74 1.34 -0.21
N GLY A 77 -20.11 1.88 -1.26
CA GLY A 77 -20.20 3.30 -1.59
C GLY A 77 -19.65 4.18 -0.46
N ASP A 78 -20.55 4.94 0.16
CA ASP A 78 -20.27 5.83 1.30
C ASP A 78 -20.38 5.13 2.66
N HIS A 79 -20.90 3.89 2.71
CA HIS A 79 -20.93 3.12 3.95
C HIS A 79 -19.64 2.33 4.13
N HIS A 80 -18.92 2.59 5.21
CA HIS A 80 -17.66 1.94 5.55
C HIS A 80 -17.78 1.30 6.91
N GLN A 81 -17.35 0.06 7.03
CA GLN A 81 -17.36 -0.66 8.28
C GLN A 81 -16.05 -1.41 8.48
N LEU A 82 -15.38 -1.13 9.60
CA LEU A 82 -14.18 -1.84 10.03
C LEU A 82 -14.45 -2.54 11.36
N ILE A 83 -14.23 -3.84 11.43
CA ILE A 83 -14.22 -4.61 12.67
C ILE A 83 -12.82 -5.17 12.90
N LEU A 84 -12.30 -4.94 14.09
CA LEU A 84 -11.03 -5.48 14.57
C LEU A 84 -11.27 -6.39 15.78
N PHE A 85 -10.70 -7.60 15.75
CA PHE A 85 -10.69 -8.52 16.89
C PHE A 85 -9.26 -8.77 17.35
N GLY A 86 -8.90 -8.38 18.56
CA GLY A 86 -7.60 -8.71 19.11
C GLY A 86 -7.19 -7.90 20.35
N PRO A 87 -5.98 -8.18 20.89
CA PRO A 87 -5.42 -7.47 22.04
C PRO A 87 -5.30 -5.95 21.81
N PHE A 88 -5.16 -5.51 20.55
CA PHE A 88 -5.06 -4.10 20.16
C PHE A 88 -6.35 -3.27 20.39
N GLY A 89 -7.43 -3.90 20.85
CA GLY A 89 -8.65 -3.23 21.32
C GLY A 89 -9.26 -3.89 22.56
N GLY A 90 -8.48 -4.70 23.30
CA GLY A 90 -8.98 -5.48 24.45
C GLY A 90 -10.12 -6.46 24.11
N GLY A 91 -10.31 -6.81 22.84
CA GLY A 91 -11.48 -7.53 22.35
C GLY A 91 -11.90 -7.07 20.95
N ARG A 92 -13.18 -6.70 20.80
CA ARG A 92 -13.79 -6.27 19.54
C ARG A 92 -13.89 -4.75 19.48
N VAL A 93 -13.42 -4.14 18.38
CA VAL A 93 -13.66 -2.74 18.02
C VAL A 93 -14.42 -2.71 16.71
N ARG A 94 -15.50 -1.93 16.64
CA ARG A 94 -16.29 -1.72 15.43
C ARG A 94 -16.35 -0.24 15.10
N ILE A 95 -16.00 0.12 13.89
CA ILE A 95 -16.10 1.47 13.34
C ILE A 95 -17.07 1.42 12.18
N VAL A 96 -18.02 2.34 12.16
CA VAL A 96 -18.96 2.55 11.05
C VAL A 96 -18.87 4.02 10.66
N GLU A 97 -18.69 4.31 9.38
CA GLU A 97 -18.72 5.65 8.81
C GLU A 97 -19.71 5.66 7.64
N ASN A 98 -20.53 6.71 7.56
CA ASN A 98 -21.45 6.96 6.47
C ASN A 98 -21.68 8.47 6.29
N THR A 99 -22.64 8.86 5.44
CA THR A 99 -22.96 10.27 5.16
C THR A 99 -23.45 11.07 6.37
N ALA A 100 -23.88 10.41 7.45
CA ALA A 100 -24.30 11.06 8.70
C ALA A 100 -23.15 11.21 9.73
N GLY A 101 -21.96 10.69 9.43
CA GLY A 101 -20.78 10.71 10.29
C GLY A 101 -20.29 9.32 10.66
N ALA A 102 -19.53 9.24 11.76
CA ALA A 102 -18.89 8.01 12.21
C ALA A 102 -19.22 7.65 13.66
N GLU A 103 -19.28 6.34 13.93
CA GLU A 103 -19.42 5.74 15.25
C GLU A 103 -18.36 4.66 15.46
N LEU A 104 -17.64 4.74 16.59
CA LEU A 104 -16.76 3.68 17.09
C LEU A 104 -17.40 3.06 18.33
N ARG A 105 -17.46 1.74 18.36
CA ARG A 105 -17.82 0.95 19.55
C ARG A 105 -16.68 0.05 19.96
N ASP A 106 -16.28 0.13 21.23
CA ASP A 106 -15.19 -0.67 21.78
C ASP A 106 -15.67 -1.95 22.50
N ASN A 107 -14.73 -2.69 23.08
CA ASN A 107 -14.98 -3.94 23.79
C ASN A 107 -15.79 -3.77 25.09
N LYS A 108 -15.90 -2.55 25.62
CA LYS A 108 -16.70 -2.20 26.81
C LYS A 108 -18.07 -1.64 26.42
N GLU A 109 -18.46 -1.78 25.15
CA GLU A 109 -19.67 -1.19 24.57
C GLU A 109 -19.74 0.34 24.70
N ARG A 110 -18.59 1.01 24.91
CA ARG A 110 -18.52 2.48 24.88
C ARG A 110 -18.64 2.93 23.44
N VAL A 111 -19.42 3.99 23.24
CA VAL A 111 -19.72 4.55 21.92
C VAL A 111 -19.10 5.93 21.79
N PHE A 112 -18.32 6.12 20.73
CA PHE A 112 -17.70 7.39 20.36
C PHE A 112 -18.26 7.84 19.02
N ARG A 113 -18.69 9.10 18.94
CA ARG A 113 -19.25 9.69 17.71
C ARG A 113 -18.41 10.87 17.24
N GLY A 114 -18.40 11.09 15.93
CA GLY A 114 -17.67 12.18 15.30
C GLY A 114 -18.00 12.27 13.82
N ASP A 115 -17.44 13.28 13.17
CA ASP A 115 -17.75 13.55 11.77
C ASP A 115 -17.07 12.57 10.80
N THR A 116 -15.96 11.96 11.23
CA THR A 116 -15.19 11.00 10.42
C THR A 116 -14.68 9.82 11.23
N ALA A 117 -14.32 8.73 10.54
CA ALA A 117 -13.70 7.55 11.14
C ALA A 117 -12.41 7.88 11.90
N GLU A 118 -11.59 8.79 11.37
CA GLU A 118 -10.37 9.27 12.04
C GLU A 118 -10.68 9.98 13.35
N ALA A 119 -11.74 10.79 13.38
CA ALA A 119 -12.14 11.50 14.59
C ALA A 119 -12.59 10.54 15.70
N VAL A 120 -13.34 9.48 15.36
CA VAL A 120 -13.76 8.49 16.37
C VAL A 120 -12.63 7.54 16.77
N LEU A 121 -11.71 7.21 15.86
CA LEU A 121 -10.47 6.48 16.15
C LEU A 121 -9.60 7.25 17.14
N MET A 122 -9.43 8.55 16.93
CA MET A 122 -8.68 9.39 17.86
C MET A 122 -9.34 9.44 19.25
N LYS A 123 -10.66 9.57 19.32
CA LYS A 123 -11.40 9.58 20.60
C LYS A 123 -11.38 8.23 21.33
N GLY A 124 -11.52 7.13 20.59
CA GLY A 124 -11.70 5.79 21.17
C GLY A 124 -10.40 5.02 21.40
N VAL A 125 -9.43 5.18 20.49
CA VAL A 125 -8.16 4.42 20.48
C VAL A 125 -6.96 5.33 20.78
N GLY A 126 -7.07 6.64 20.53
CA GLY A 126 -6.02 7.62 20.83
C GLY A 126 -5.03 7.88 19.69
N TRP A 127 -5.28 7.37 18.49
CA TRP A 127 -4.33 7.46 17.36
C TRP A 127 -4.91 8.23 16.18
N HIS A 128 -4.05 9.02 15.54
CA HIS A 128 -4.32 9.64 14.24
C HIS A 128 -3.92 8.66 13.14
N VAL A 129 -4.87 7.87 12.68
CA VAL A 129 -4.69 6.94 11.56
C VAL A 129 -5.49 7.46 10.36
N PRO A 130 -4.89 7.60 9.17
CA PRO A 130 -5.55 8.15 7.99
C PRO A 130 -6.50 7.12 7.37
N PHE A 131 -7.67 6.93 8.00
CA PHE A 131 -8.60 5.86 7.67
C PHE A 131 -9.08 5.92 6.21
N ARG A 132 -9.36 7.13 5.71
CA ARG A 132 -9.70 7.38 4.31
C ARG A 132 -8.62 6.88 3.36
N GLU A 133 -7.37 7.28 3.57
CA GLU A 133 -6.24 6.92 2.73
C GLU A 133 -5.95 5.42 2.80
N LEU A 134 -6.04 4.82 3.99
CA LEU A 134 -5.92 3.37 4.15
C LEU A 134 -6.91 2.62 3.23
N GLY A 135 -8.11 3.16 3.02
CA GLY A 135 -9.11 2.58 2.12
C GLY A 135 -8.72 2.62 0.64
N PHE A 136 -7.83 3.53 0.22
CA PHE A 136 -7.19 3.50 -1.10
C PHE A 136 -6.01 2.53 -1.10
N TRP A 137 -5.12 2.67 -0.12
CA TRP A 137 -3.88 1.91 -0.07
C TRP A 137 -4.15 0.40 0.04
N VAL A 138 -5.17 -0.04 0.78
CA VAL A 138 -5.50 -1.46 0.90
C VAL A 138 -5.91 -2.10 -0.43
N ARG A 139 -6.45 -1.31 -1.38
CA ARG A 139 -6.84 -1.76 -2.72
C ARG A 139 -5.70 -1.73 -3.75
N GLY A 140 -4.54 -1.16 -3.42
CA GLY A 140 -3.43 -1.03 -4.38
C GLY A 140 -3.32 0.35 -5.01
N LEU A 141 -4.08 1.34 -4.52
CA LEU A 141 -4.15 2.69 -5.09
C LEU A 141 -3.56 3.73 -4.14
N PRO A 142 -2.91 4.78 -4.65
CA PRO A 142 -2.70 6.01 -3.90
C PRO A 142 -4.05 6.71 -3.66
N ALA A 143 -4.16 7.43 -2.55
CA ALA A 143 -5.28 8.34 -2.32
C ALA A 143 -5.11 9.62 -3.19
N PRO A 144 -6.16 10.43 -3.36
CA PRO A 144 -6.03 11.73 -4.00
C PRO A 144 -5.02 12.61 -3.26
N GLY A 145 -4.08 13.20 -4.01
CA GLY A 145 -3.04 14.05 -3.44
C GLY A 145 -1.70 13.88 -4.16
N VAL A 146 -0.65 14.43 -3.56
CA VAL A 146 0.72 14.27 -4.05
C VAL A 146 1.13 12.81 -3.88
N LEU A 147 1.73 12.24 -4.92
CA LEU A 147 2.26 10.89 -4.95
C LEU A 147 3.73 10.96 -5.30
N ASP A 148 4.55 10.39 -4.43
CA ASP A 148 5.99 10.36 -4.57
C ASP A 148 6.47 8.89 -4.65
N ASP A 149 7.65 8.68 -5.22
CA ASP A 149 8.36 7.39 -5.24
C ASP A 149 7.56 6.19 -5.78
N LEU A 150 6.64 6.40 -6.72
CA LEU A 150 5.85 5.31 -7.30
C LEU A 150 6.74 4.32 -8.06
N LEU A 151 6.81 3.08 -7.57
CA LEU A 151 7.45 1.96 -8.24
C LEU A 151 6.39 0.95 -8.71
N LEU A 152 6.50 0.52 -9.96
CA LEU A 152 5.59 -0.43 -10.60
C LEU A 152 6.31 -1.75 -10.90
N ASP A 153 5.56 -2.86 -10.88
CA ASP A 153 6.01 -4.09 -11.50
C ASP A 153 5.74 -4.11 -13.02
N GLU A 154 6.22 -5.16 -13.70
CA GLU A 154 6.06 -5.33 -15.16
C GLU A 154 4.59 -5.39 -15.60
N ARG A 155 3.67 -5.73 -14.70
CA ARG A 155 2.22 -5.78 -14.94
C ARG A 155 1.53 -4.44 -14.70
N GLY A 156 2.28 -3.40 -14.32
CA GLY A 156 1.74 -2.07 -14.03
C GLY A 156 1.02 -2.00 -12.69
N ARG A 157 1.41 -2.80 -11.69
CA ARG A 157 0.86 -2.72 -10.33
C ARG A 157 1.83 -2.01 -9.40
N ALA A 158 1.32 -1.21 -8.48
CA ALA A 158 2.15 -0.56 -7.48
C ALA A 158 2.88 -1.62 -6.62
N THR A 159 4.19 -1.44 -6.45
CA THR A 159 5.01 -2.24 -5.53
C THR A 159 5.46 -1.42 -4.33
N HIS A 160 5.66 -0.12 -4.56
CA HIS A 160 6.00 0.87 -3.55
C HIS A 160 5.44 2.23 -3.98
N PHE A 161 5.05 3.05 -3.02
CA PHE A 161 4.96 4.49 -3.18
C PHE A 161 5.02 5.18 -1.83
N SER A 162 5.16 6.50 -1.86
CA SER A 162 5.05 7.32 -0.67
C SER A 162 4.05 8.47 -0.86
N GLN A 163 3.30 8.77 0.20
CA GLN A 163 2.19 9.73 0.14
C GLN A 163 1.88 10.29 1.53
N SER A 164 1.76 11.62 1.64
CA SER A 164 1.36 12.30 2.88
C SER A 164 2.18 11.89 4.12
N GLY A 165 3.48 11.62 3.93
CA GLY A 165 4.38 11.17 5.00
C GLY A 165 4.30 9.67 5.32
N TRP A 166 3.58 8.89 4.52
CA TRP A 166 3.47 7.43 4.64
C TRP A 166 4.21 6.72 3.52
N GLU A 167 4.75 5.56 3.84
CA GLU A 167 5.33 4.60 2.89
C GLU A 167 4.40 3.40 2.78
N VAL A 168 4.12 2.99 1.55
CA VAL A 168 3.22 1.88 1.24
C VAL A 168 3.96 0.89 0.36
N ASP A 169 4.15 -0.33 0.87
CA ASP A 169 4.72 -1.45 0.13
C ASP A 169 3.68 -2.54 -0.12
N TYR A 170 3.64 -3.02 -1.35
CA TYR A 170 2.87 -4.21 -1.72
C TYR A 170 3.81 -5.40 -1.91
N ARG A 171 3.63 -6.43 -1.08
CA ARG A 171 4.51 -7.62 -1.09
C ARG A 171 3.88 -8.83 -1.76
N ALA A 172 2.57 -8.80 -1.98
CA ALA A 172 1.86 -9.84 -2.69
C ALA A 172 0.55 -9.30 -3.27
N TYR A 173 0.16 -9.86 -4.42
CA TYR A 173 -1.10 -9.63 -5.09
C TYR A 173 -1.77 -10.98 -5.37
N ARG A 174 -3.09 -10.97 -5.58
CA ARG A 174 -3.89 -12.10 -6.04
C ARG A 174 -4.94 -11.62 -7.02
N GLU A 175 -5.43 -12.53 -7.83
CA GLU A 175 -6.56 -12.28 -8.72
C GLU A 175 -7.87 -12.52 -7.97
N VAL A 176 -8.83 -11.59 -8.11
CA VAL A 176 -10.18 -11.62 -7.54
C VAL A 176 -11.10 -10.99 -8.57
N ASP A 177 -12.07 -11.74 -9.10
CA ASP A 177 -13.03 -11.24 -10.11
C ASP A 177 -12.32 -10.53 -11.29
N ASP A 178 -11.31 -11.19 -11.88
CA ASP A 178 -10.44 -10.68 -12.96
C ASP A 178 -9.61 -9.42 -12.61
N LEU A 179 -9.55 -9.05 -11.32
CA LEU A 179 -8.83 -7.87 -10.82
C LEU A 179 -7.67 -8.28 -9.90
N MET A 180 -6.49 -7.72 -10.13
CA MET A 180 -5.34 -7.95 -9.26
C MET A 180 -5.42 -7.07 -8.01
N LEU A 181 -5.75 -7.67 -6.86
CA LEU A 181 -5.83 -6.99 -5.57
C LEU A 181 -4.68 -7.35 -4.64
N PRO A 182 -4.24 -6.44 -3.75
CA PRO A 182 -3.23 -6.76 -2.75
C PRO A 182 -3.62 -7.96 -1.89
N ALA A 183 -2.68 -8.86 -1.67
CA ALA A 183 -2.76 -9.93 -0.68
C ALA A 183 -1.93 -9.61 0.58
N LYS A 184 -0.93 -8.73 0.46
CA LYS A 184 -0.10 -8.30 1.57
C LYS A 184 0.40 -6.88 1.37
N VAL A 185 0.02 -5.99 2.28
CA VAL A 185 0.38 -4.56 2.26
C VAL A 185 1.05 -4.18 3.59
N PHE A 186 2.07 -3.33 3.49
CA PHE A 186 2.78 -2.74 4.62
C PHE A 186 2.70 -1.23 4.48
N ILE A 187 2.38 -0.56 5.57
CA ILE A 187 2.10 0.88 5.62
C ILE A 187 2.86 1.41 6.82
N ALA A 188 3.75 2.38 6.63
CA ALA A 188 4.56 2.93 7.71
C ALA A 188 4.57 4.45 7.65
N ALA A 189 4.34 5.09 8.79
CA ALA A 189 4.51 6.52 8.93
C ALA A 189 6.01 6.84 9.01
N ARG A 190 6.44 7.82 8.23
CA ARG A 190 7.76 8.43 8.42
C ARG A 190 7.81 9.20 9.76
N PRO A 191 9.01 9.40 10.33
CA PRO A 191 9.16 10.19 11.55
C PRO A 191 8.50 11.57 11.43
N GLY A 192 7.76 11.97 12.46
CA GLY A 192 6.99 13.21 12.50
C GLY A 192 5.66 13.23 11.75
N THR A 193 5.30 12.19 10.98
CA THR A 193 4.02 12.15 10.24
C THR A 193 2.82 11.98 11.16
N VAL A 194 2.95 11.14 12.19
CA VAL A 194 1.89 10.89 13.18
C VAL A 194 2.41 11.02 14.58
N ARG A 195 1.50 11.24 15.53
CA ARG A 195 1.78 11.05 16.95
C ARG A 195 0.89 9.96 17.49
N VAL A 196 1.49 9.02 18.21
CA VAL A 196 0.80 7.88 18.79
C VAL A 196 0.72 8.09 20.30
N THR A 197 -0.49 8.05 20.85
CA THR A 197 -0.72 8.17 22.29
C THR A 197 -1.49 6.95 22.77
N ALA A 198 -1.12 6.39 23.91
CA ALA A 198 -1.87 5.30 24.52
C ALA A 198 -3.15 5.84 25.19
N ALA A 199 -4.08 4.95 25.51
CA ALA A 199 -5.36 5.33 26.13
C ALA A 199 -5.20 6.04 27.50
N ASP A 200 -4.08 5.84 28.20
CA ASP A 200 -3.74 6.51 29.47
C ASP A 200 -3.03 7.87 29.28
N GLY A 201 -2.87 8.33 28.03
CA GLY A 201 -2.18 9.58 27.71
C GLY A 201 -0.67 9.44 27.52
N THR A 202 -0.10 8.24 27.67
CA THR A 202 1.33 8.00 27.45
C THR A 202 1.69 8.24 25.98
N ASP A 203 2.70 9.08 25.73
CA ASP A 203 3.27 9.25 24.40
C ASP A 203 4.06 8.01 23.98
N LEU A 204 3.69 7.43 22.84
CA LEU A 204 4.31 6.24 22.26
C LEU A 204 5.26 6.60 21.10
N GLY A 205 5.44 7.89 20.86
CA GLY A 205 6.31 8.44 19.83
C GLY A 205 5.58 8.66 18.51
N ASP A 206 6.35 8.67 17.44
CA ASP A 206 5.91 9.02 16.08
C ASP A 206 6.04 7.86 15.08
N GLN A 207 6.47 6.69 15.55
CA GLN A 207 6.58 5.49 14.73
C GLN A 207 5.27 4.72 14.74
N LEU A 208 4.65 4.58 13.58
CA LEU A 208 3.48 3.72 13.39
C LEU A 208 3.66 2.89 12.14
N SER A 209 3.53 1.57 12.27
CA SER A 209 3.50 0.67 11.12
C SER A 209 2.33 -0.29 11.21
N VAL A 210 1.71 -0.54 10.06
CA VAL A 210 0.58 -1.43 9.87
C VAL A 210 0.95 -2.43 8.79
N ARG A 211 0.75 -3.71 9.07
CA ARG A 211 0.89 -4.78 8.09
C ARG A 211 -0.42 -5.53 7.98
N ILE A 212 -0.98 -5.60 6.79
CA ILE A 212 -2.23 -6.31 6.52
C ILE A 212 -1.92 -7.51 5.63
N SER A 213 -2.23 -8.70 6.13
CA SER A 213 -2.24 -9.94 5.36
C SER A 213 -3.69 -10.27 5.05
N ILE A 214 -4.07 -10.05 3.80
CA ILE A 214 -5.44 -10.19 3.32
C ILE A 214 -5.63 -11.64 2.94
N ARG A 215 -6.57 -12.31 3.63
CA ARG A 215 -6.90 -13.72 3.42
C ARG A 215 -7.90 -13.86 2.27
N ALA A 216 -8.90 -12.98 2.21
CA ALA A 216 -9.92 -12.99 1.20
C ALA A 216 -10.47 -11.59 0.92
N TRP A 217 -10.97 -11.41 -0.30
CA TRP A 217 -11.70 -10.26 -0.78
C TRP A 217 -13.08 -10.72 -1.23
N ASN A 218 -14.10 -9.88 -1.12
CA ASN A 218 -15.47 -10.15 -1.56
C ASN A 218 -16.14 -11.41 -0.97
N ASP A 219 -15.57 -11.97 0.11
CA ASP A 219 -16.24 -13.00 0.91
C ASP A 219 -17.43 -12.36 1.67
N GLU A 220 -18.56 -13.07 1.72
CA GLU A 220 -19.60 -12.76 2.69
C GLU A 220 -19.02 -12.92 4.11
N PRO A 221 -19.03 -11.86 4.94
CA PRO A 221 -18.56 -11.98 6.29
C PRO A 221 -19.44 -12.99 7.05
N GLU A 222 -18.85 -13.91 7.82
CA GLU A 222 -19.59 -14.87 8.68
C GLU A 222 -20.59 -14.21 9.65
N TRP A 223 -20.51 -12.89 9.88
CA TRP A 223 -21.42 -12.12 10.73
C TRP A 223 -22.50 -11.35 9.96
N ALA A 224 -22.60 -11.48 8.63
CA ALA A 224 -23.66 -10.85 7.86
C ALA A 224 -25.01 -11.40 8.35
N GLU A 225 -25.73 -10.62 9.16
CA GLU A 225 -27.14 -10.92 9.40
C GLU A 225 -27.85 -10.88 8.04
N PRO A 226 -28.74 -11.84 7.75
CA PRO A 226 -29.48 -11.84 6.49
C PRO A 226 -30.17 -10.49 6.33
N SER A 227 -29.91 -9.83 5.20
CA SER A 227 -30.68 -8.66 4.80
C SER A 227 -32.17 -9.02 4.81
N ARG A 228 -32.94 -8.44 5.73
CA ARG A 228 -34.41 -8.49 5.70
C ARG A 228 -34.95 -7.59 4.60
#